data_AF-A0A957K8R4-F1
#
_entry.id   AF-A0A957K8R4-F1
#
_cell.length_a   1.000
_cell.length_b   1.000
_cell.length_c   1.000
_cell.angle_alpha   90.00
_cell.angle_beta   90.00
_cell.angle_gamma   90.00
#
_symmetry.space_group_name_H-M   'P 1'
#
loop_
_entity.id
_entity.type
_entity.pdbx_description
1 polymer ?
#
loop_
_entity_poly.entity_id
_entity_poly.type
_entity_poly.pdbx_seq_one_letter_code
_entity_poly.pdbx_strand_id
1 'polypeptide(L)'
;WTYPIVFSKHEKGRLYAGGNFLFKTTNEGQSWQPISPDLTRADPATLGISGGPVNREIGAAETYATIFAVDESNHEAGVIWTGSDDGLIHVSRDDGASWTNVTPADLPAWSCVHTIECSPHDAGTVYVAITRYKMDDYAPYLYKTTDYGQSWTRINDGIADDHWTRVIRADPARQGLLYAGTEAGLYISFDDGASWEQFQLNLPICPIYDLKIKDNDLVAATHGRAFWVLDDITPLHQFDGAIQSKKAHLFTPRETLRPMPFVFEGNFSGAPGKNYMATLGLLTVFEAKVKEDGTVERVYIDSGDNPPKGVIITYHLGEETAATLTVHDAAGKLVRTVKSKGPDDEAADGPYLPAGAGWNRYIWDMRGEKATKVKGKDATAAIELDGVVVAPGRYKVTLTIGEESQSTTFNLVKWPTATASQVELEAQANLWQRINDKFSETAAIINQMRGLREQLSGWEKRLKGDNAALAEEATALGKKILAIEETLAVPDLRPGWTEPTNVGSRLLEQLSGLVGAINLGNYGPTDQATAVYDVMAGEIDEQMVKFGDLLEGELDDFNQKLSGAGVIGVMPG
;
A
#
# COMPACT_ATOMS: atom_id res chain seq x y z
N TRP A 1 -0.31 -35.55 5.45
CA TRP A 1 1.00 -35.11 5.95
C TRP A 1 1.71 -34.33 4.86
N THR A 2 2.23 -33.15 5.17
CA THR A 2 3.17 -32.42 4.30
C THR A 2 4.51 -32.50 4.98
N TYR A 3 5.46 -33.23 4.40
CA TYR A 3 6.77 -33.40 5.01
C TYR A 3 7.55 -32.08 4.99
N PRO A 4 8.32 -31.73 6.05
CA PRO A 4 9.04 -30.48 6.10
C PRO A 4 10.20 -30.49 5.09
N ILE A 5 10.29 -29.45 4.26
CA ILE A 5 11.42 -29.17 3.38
C ILE A 5 11.95 -27.78 3.71
N VAL A 6 13.25 -27.68 3.98
CA VAL A 6 13.88 -26.42 4.39
C VAL A 6 15.10 -26.16 3.51
N PHE A 7 15.20 -24.95 2.96
CA PHE A 7 16.41 -24.48 2.30
C PHE A 7 17.44 -24.09 3.35
N SER A 8 18.70 -24.46 3.14
CA SER A 8 19.76 -24.02 4.05
C SER A 8 19.90 -22.49 4.00
N LYS A 9 20.06 -21.90 5.18
CA LYS A 9 20.35 -20.48 5.37
C LYS A 9 21.82 -20.16 5.12
N HIS A 10 22.69 -21.17 5.17
CA HIS A 10 24.15 -21.02 5.11
C HIS A 10 24.78 -21.53 3.81
N GLU A 11 24.12 -22.46 3.10
CA GLU A 11 24.68 -23.06 1.89
C GLU A 11 23.66 -23.08 0.73
N LYS A 12 23.96 -22.34 -0.34
CA LYS A 12 23.13 -22.31 -1.55
C LYS A 12 23.08 -23.70 -2.20
N GLY A 13 21.88 -24.14 -2.58
CA GLY A 13 21.65 -25.43 -3.24
C GLY A 13 21.51 -26.61 -2.27
N ARG A 14 21.70 -26.36 -0.96
CA ARG A 14 21.44 -27.34 0.10
C ARG A 14 19.99 -27.27 0.57
N LEU A 15 19.38 -28.45 0.72
CA LEU A 15 18.04 -28.60 1.32
C LEU A 15 18.03 -29.73 2.34
N TYR A 16 17.10 -29.64 3.28
CA TYR A 16 16.78 -30.67 4.24
C TYR A 16 15.34 -31.15 4.02
N ALA A 17 15.10 -32.45 4.18
CA ALA A 17 13.76 -33.05 4.09
C ALA A 17 13.53 -34.02 5.25
N GLY A 18 12.40 -33.90 5.94
CA GLY A 18 12.03 -34.79 7.06
C GLY A 18 11.27 -36.04 6.61
N GLY A 19 11.73 -37.20 7.03
CA GLY A 19 10.96 -38.46 7.11
C GLY A 19 10.93 -38.93 8.56
N ASN A 20 11.14 -40.21 8.86
CA ASN A 20 11.54 -40.62 10.21
C ASN A 20 13.03 -40.29 10.49
N PHE A 21 13.83 -40.20 9.42
CA PHE A 21 15.18 -39.62 9.40
C PHE A 21 15.15 -38.20 8.81
N LEU A 22 16.14 -37.38 9.15
CA LEU A 22 16.43 -36.16 8.41
C LEU A 22 17.33 -36.46 7.22
N PHE A 23 16.93 -36.02 6.04
CA PHE A 23 17.70 -36.16 4.81
C PHE A 23 18.29 -34.82 4.38
N LYS A 24 19.49 -34.86 3.79
CA LYS A 24 20.18 -33.70 3.22
C LYS A 24 20.45 -33.93 1.73
N THR A 25 20.30 -32.88 0.95
CA THR A 25 20.80 -32.76 -0.43
C THR A 25 21.71 -31.54 -0.54
N THR A 26 22.69 -31.58 -1.43
CA THR A 26 23.57 -30.45 -1.78
C THR A 26 23.57 -30.19 -3.29
N ASN A 27 22.61 -30.77 -4.02
CA ASN A 27 22.50 -30.69 -5.47
C ASN A 27 21.05 -30.41 -5.90
N GLU A 28 20.38 -29.53 -5.15
CA GLU A 28 19.02 -29.07 -5.45
C GLU A 28 17.98 -30.21 -5.49
N GLY A 29 18.20 -31.27 -4.70
CA GLY A 29 17.25 -32.37 -4.53
C GLY A 29 17.42 -33.53 -5.52
N GLN A 30 18.46 -33.55 -6.34
CA GLN A 30 18.73 -34.68 -7.26
C GLN A 30 19.09 -35.97 -6.51
N SER A 31 19.78 -35.87 -5.38
CA SER A 31 20.05 -37.01 -4.50
C SER A 31 20.03 -36.61 -3.02
N TRP A 32 19.69 -37.58 -2.16
CA TRP A 32 19.46 -37.38 -0.73
C TRP A 32 20.24 -38.39 0.09
N GLN A 33 20.78 -37.94 1.23
CA GLN A 33 21.49 -38.78 2.19
C GLN A 33 20.88 -38.59 3.58
N PRO A 34 20.59 -39.66 4.33
CA PRO A 34 20.19 -39.52 5.73
C PRO A 34 21.37 -38.95 6.54
N ILE A 35 21.07 -37.96 7.37
CA ILE A 35 22.02 -37.29 8.28
C ILE A 35 21.56 -37.38 9.74
N SER A 36 20.73 -38.38 10.06
CA SER A 36 20.29 -38.63 11.43
C SER A 36 19.98 -40.12 11.63
N PRO A 37 19.92 -40.60 12.88
CA PRO A 37 19.13 -41.79 13.22
C PRO A 37 17.63 -41.49 13.13
N ASP A 38 16.78 -42.44 13.50
CA ASP A 38 15.35 -42.17 13.68
C ASP A 38 15.19 -41.16 14.83
N LEU A 39 14.63 -39.98 14.52
CA LEU A 39 14.49 -38.88 15.48
C LEU A 39 13.08 -38.82 16.08
N THR A 40 12.29 -39.87 15.90
CA THR A 40 10.92 -40.00 16.39
C THR A 40 10.85 -40.96 17.57
N ARG A 41 9.71 -41.01 18.26
CA ARG A 41 9.48 -41.99 19.32
C ARG A 41 9.35 -43.39 18.75
N ALA A 42 8.73 -43.53 17.57
CA ALA A 42 8.61 -44.78 16.81
C ALA A 42 8.11 -45.96 17.68
N ASP A 43 7.15 -45.71 18.58
CA ASP A 43 6.61 -46.77 19.43
C ASP A 43 5.95 -47.85 18.55
N PRO A 44 6.40 -49.12 18.62
CA PRO A 44 5.85 -50.20 17.80
C PRO A 44 4.32 -50.34 17.89
N ALA A 45 3.70 -49.95 19.00
CA ALA A 45 2.24 -49.96 19.16
C ALA A 45 1.53 -48.95 18.24
N THR A 46 2.24 -47.95 17.73
CA THR A 46 1.71 -46.85 16.91
C THR A 46 2.05 -46.95 15.43
N LEU A 47 2.98 -47.83 15.04
CA LEU A 47 3.46 -48.01 13.65
C LEU A 47 2.63 -49.03 12.84
N GLY A 48 1.42 -49.33 13.28
CA GLY A 48 0.51 -50.25 12.62
C GLY A 48 -0.13 -49.68 11.35
N ILE A 49 -0.97 -50.48 10.69
CA ILE A 49 -1.78 -50.00 9.57
C ILE A 49 -2.83 -49.01 10.10
N SER A 50 -2.82 -47.79 9.58
CA SER A 50 -3.78 -46.72 9.91
C SER A 50 -5.23 -47.13 9.60
N GLY A 51 -6.20 -46.57 10.34
CA GLY A 51 -7.64 -46.80 10.12
C GLY A 51 -8.26 -48.00 10.85
N GLY A 52 -7.45 -48.72 11.65
CA GLY A 52 -7.94 -49.76 12.55
C GLY A 52 -8.43 -51.04 11.83
N PRO A 53 -9.15 -51.93 12.54
CA PRO A 53 -9.48 -53.25 12.00
C PRO A 53 -10.58 -53.23 10.92
N VAL A 54 -11.37 -52.16 10.83
CA VAL A 54 -12.55 -52.10 9.96
C VAL A 54 -12.28 -51.32 8.66
N ASN A 55 -11.65 -50.15 8.75
CA ASN A 55 -11.40 -49.28 7.60
C ASN A 55 -9.91 -48.98 7.49
N ARG A 56 -9.12 -49.96 7.05
CA ARG A 56 -7.69 -49.76 6.82
C ARG A 56 -7.49 -48.65 5.80
N GLU A 57 -6.79 -47.60 6.22
CA GLU A 57 -6.42 -46.47 5.37
C GLU A 57 -5.20 -46.87 4.52
N ILE A 58 -5.23 -46.49 3.24
CA ILE A 58 -4.21 -46.88 2.25
C ILE A 58 -3.48 -45.67 1.66
N GLY A 59 -3.95 -44.45 1.93
CA GLY A 59 -3.39 -43.22 1.37
C GLY A 59 -2.04 -42.81 1.95
N ALA A 60 -1.61 -43.39 3.08
CA ALA A 60 -0.38 -43.09 3.81
C ALA A 60 -0.22 -41.60 4.24
N ALA A 61 -1.24 -40.76 4.00
CA ALA A 61 -1.25 -39.36 4.39
C ALA A 61 -1.24 -39.18 5.92
N GLU A 62 -1.61 -40.23 6.65
CA GLU A 62 -1.67 -40.38 8.09
C GLU A 62 -0.54 -41.28 8.62
N THR A 63 0.61 -41.33 7.93
CA THR A 63 1.81 -41.98 8.48
C THR A 63 2.26 -41.22 9.73
N TYR A 64 2.38 -41.94 10.84
CA TYR A 64 2.75 -41.42 12.15
C TYR A 64 4.21 -41.75 12.48
N ALA A 65 4.79 -41.09 13.47
CA ALA A 65 6.21 -41.16 13.81
C ALA A 65 7.08 -40.63 12.64
N THR A 66 6.84 -39.37 12.28
CA THR A 66 7.61 -38.63 11.29
C THR A 66 8.12 -37.31 11.86
N ILE A 67 9.26 -36.84 11.37
CA ILE A 67 9.73 -35.48 11.56
C ILE A 67 8.74 -34.55 10.85
N PHE A 68 8.12 -33.67 11.63
CA PHE A 68 7.06 -32.78 11.21
C PHE A 68 7.51 -31.32 11.12
N ALA A 69 8.51 -30.94 11.92
CA ALA A 69 9.14 -29.62 11.89
C ALA A 69 10.66 -29.74 11.75
N VAL A 70 11.26 -28.88 10.93
CA VAL A 70 12.70 -28.73 10.76
C VAL A 70 13.01 -27.24 10.66
N ASP A 71 14.09 -26.78 11.29
CA ASP A 71 14.68 -25.48 11.01
C ASP A 71 16.20 -25.50 11.22
N GLU A 72 16.91 -24.66 10.47
CA GLU A 72 18.35 -24.46 10.61
C GLU A 72 18.60 -23.13 11.35
N SER A 73 19.61 -23.09 12.23
CA SER A 73 19.97 -21.87 12.95
C SER A 73 20.22 -20.70 11.99
N ASN A 74 19.76 -19.49 12.33
CA ASN A 74 20.11 -18.29 11.56
C ASN A 74 21.57 -17.86 11.77
N HIS A 75 22.23 -18.36 12.82
CA HIS A 75 23.52 -17.84 13.32
C HIS A 75 24.69 -18.79 13.14
N GLU A 76 24.42 -20.10 13.09
CA GLU A 76 25.44 -21.14 13.13
C GLU A 76 25.15 -22.22 12.07
N ALA A 77 26.04 -22.33 11.08
CA ALA A 77 25.97 -23.41 10.10
C ALA A 77 26.09 -24.78 10.78
N GLY A 78 25.29 -25.76 10.35
CA GLY A 78 25.29 -27.12 10.91
C GLY A 78 24.54 -27.28 12.24
N VAL A 79 23.96 -26.20 12.79
CA VAL A 79 22.99 -26.29 13.89
C VAL A 79 21.59 -26.48 13.33
N ILE A 80 21.01 -27.67 13.52
CA ILE A 80 19.75 -28.09 12.92
C ILE A 80 18.82 -28.63 14.01
N TRP A 81 17.57 -28.22 13.95
CA TRP A 81 16.52 -28.63 14.88
C TRP A 81 15.46 -29.46 14.17
N THR A 82 14.94 -30.46 14.86
CA THR A 82 13.85 -31.30 14.38
C THR A 82 12.82 -31.53 15.46
N GLY A 83 11.56 -31.65 15.04
CA GLY A 83 10.43 -31.97 15.90
C GLY A 83 9.54 -33.00 15.22
N SER A 84 9.13 -34.04 15.95
CA SER A 84 8.29 -35.11 15.41
C SER A 84 6.81 -34.93 15.72
N ASP A 85 5.95 -35.61 14.96
CA ASP A 85 4.51 -35.69 15.21
C ASP A 85 4.12 -36.59 16.39
N ASP A 86 5.09 -37.31 16.97
CA ASP A 86 4.99 -38.16 18.17
C ASP A 86 5.73 -37.63 19.41
N GLY A 87 6.22 -36.39 19.30
CA GLY A 87 6.50 -35.51 20.44
C GLY A 87 7.94 -35.47 20.90
N LEU A 88 8.92 -35.74 20.03
CA LEU A 88 10.33 -35.55 20.32
C LEU A 88 10.88 -34.30 19.63
N ILE A 89 11.78 -33.61 20.32
CA ILE A 89 12.57 -32.49 19.80
C ILE A 89 14.05 -32.86 19.90
N HIS A 90 14.78 -32.71 18.79
CA HIS A 90 16.21 -32.95 18.74
C HIS A 90 16.98 -31.79 18.14
N VAL A 91 18.21 -31.61 18.60
CA VAL A 91 19.18 -30.67 18.02
C VAL A 91 20.47 -31.39 17.62
N SER A 92 20.96 -31.06 16.43
CA SER A 92 22.33 -31.33 15.98
C SER A 92 23.10 -30.02 16.01
N ARG A 93 24.38 -30.06 16.37
CA ARG A 93 25.29 -28.90 16.32
C ARG A 93 26.55 -29.16 15.47
N ASP A 94 26.55 -30.24 14.70
CA ASP A 94 27.68 -30.73 13.92
C ASP A 94 27.25 -31.24 12.53
N ASP A 95 26.28 -30.55 11.90
CA ASP A 95 25.78 -30.83 10.54
C ASP A 95 25.15 -32.23 10.36
N GLY A 96 24.58 -32.76 11.44
CA GLY A 96 23.88 -34.04 11.49
C GLY A 96 24.78 -35.23 11.86
N ALA A 97 26.02 -35.01 12.28
CA ALA A 97 26.88 -36.10 12.71
C ALA A 97 26.44 -36.70 14.05
N SER A 98 25.88 -35.88 14.96
CA SER A 98 25.29 -36.32 16.22
C SER A 98 24.02 -35.52 16.58
N TRP A 99 23.13 -36.15 17.35
CA TRP A 99 21.82 -35.61 17.72
C TRP A 99 21.57 -35.78 19.21
N THR A 100 21.07 -34.73 19.85
CA THR A 100 20.69 -34.72 21.27
C THR A 100 19.17 -34.55 21.39
N ASN A 101 18.51 -35.43 22.15
CA ASN A 101 17.10 -35.25 22.52
C ASN A 101 17.00 -34.17 23.59
N VAL A 102 16.28 -33.10 23.26
CA VAL A 102 16.11 -31.90 24.08
C VAL A 102 14.64 -31.63 24.35
N THR A 103 13.80 -32.67 24.33
CA THR A 103 12.36 -32.54 24.56
C THR A 103 12.08 -31.98 25.97
N PRO A 104 11.21 -30.95 26.13
CA PRO A 104 10.82 -30.46 27.45
C PRO A 104 10.27 -31.58 28.33
N ALA A 105 10.70 -31.65 29.59
CA ALA A 105 10.34 -32.75 30.50
C ALA A 105 8.84 -32.78 30.85
N ASP A 106 8.17 -31.63 30.78
CA ASP A 106 6.75 -31.46 31.07
C ASP A 106 5.87 -31.57 29.80
N LEU A 107 6.48 -31.80 28.63
CA LEU A 107 5.74 -32.02 27.39
C LEU A 107 5.11 -33.42 27.42
N PRO A 108 3.76 -33.55 27.37
CA PRO A 108 3.17 -34.87 27.44
C PRO A 108 3.43 -35.67 26.16
N ALA A 109 3.48 -37.00 26.29
CA ALA A 109 3.71 -37.89 25.16
C ALA A 109 2.64 -37.73 24.07
N TRP A 110 3.00 -38.09 22.83
CA TRP A 110 2.12 -38.03 21.66
C TRP A 110 1.70 -36.62 21.24
N SER A 111 2.46 -35.61 21.68
CA SER A 111 2.34 -34.25 21.19
C SER A 111 2.85 -34.12 19.76
N CYS A 112 2.25 -33.28 18.94
CA CYS A 112 2.77 -32.98 17.60
C CYS A 112 3.55 -31.66 17.63
N VAL A 113 4.86 -31.72 17.37
CA VAL A 113 5.69 -30.51 17.20
C VAL A 113 5.37 -29.91 15.83
N HIS A 114 4.55 -28.86 15.81
CA HIS A 114 4.00 -28.32 14.56
C HIS A 114 4.92 -27.26 13.93
N THR A 115 5.68 -26.53 14.73
CA THR A 115 6.64 -25.53 14.25
C THR A 115 7.83 -25.41 15.17
N ILE A 116 9.00 -25.25 14.58
CA ILE A 116 10.23 -24.80 15.23
C ILE A 116 10.64 -23.50 14.55
N GLU A 117 10.98 -22.49 15.35
CA GLU A 117 11.45 -21.19 14.89
C GLU A 117 12.78 -20.89 15.59
N CYS A 118 13.90 -20.97 14.85
CA CYS A 118 15.17 -20.48 15.35
C CYS A 118 15.14 -18.96 15.43
N SER A 119 15.57 -18.40 16.57
CA SER A 119 15.59 -16.95 16.75
C SER A 119 16.42 -16.26 15.66
N PRO A 120 15.92 -15.19 15.03
CA PRO A 120 16.73 -14.36 14.15
C PRO A 120 17.74 -13.48 14.91
N HIS A 121 17.63 -13.39 16.23
CA HIS A 121 18.43 -12.48 17.06
C HIS A 121 19.55 -13.18 17.84
N ASP A 122 19.29 -14.39 18.35
CA ASP A 122 20.19 -15.05 19.30
C ASP A 122 20.44 -16.52 18.93
N ALA A 123 21.72 -16.92 18.94
CA ALA A 123 22.11 -18.32 18.78
C ALA A 123 21.61 -19.16 19.98
N GLY A 124 21.20 -20.40 19.72
CA GLY A 124 20.68 -21.30 20.77
C GLY A 124 19.29 -20.96 21.30
N THR A 125 18.68 -19.86 20.84
CA THR A 125 17.30 -19.51 21.16
C THR A 125 16.33 -20.06 20.11
N VAL A 126 15.32 -20.79 20.57
CA VAL A 126 14.31 -21.43 19.72
C VAL A 126 12.94 -21.32 20.37
N TYR A 127 11.94 -21.05 19.53
CA TYR A 127 10.53 -21.08 19.91
C TYR A 127 9.86 -22.28 19.22
N VAL A 128 8.96 -22.95 19.93
CA VAL A 128 8.30 -24.16 19.44
C VAL A 128 6.80 -24.06 19.68
N ALA A 129 6.01 -24.29 18.63
CA ALA A 129 4.57 -24.45 18.74
C ALA A 129 4.19 -25.92 18.63
N ILE A 130 3.38 -26.37 19.57
CA ILE A 130 2.99 -27.77 19.73
C ILE A 130 1.46 -27.84 19.74
N THR A 131 0.93 -28.92 19.17
CA THR A 131 -0.51 -29.19 19.18
C THR A 131 -0.84 -30.58 19.70
N ARG A 132 -1.95 -30.68 20.43
CA ARG A 132 -2.42 -31.90 21.09
C ARG A 132 -3.91 -32.20 20.88
N TYR A 133 -4.59 -31.49 19.97
CA TYR A 133 -6.04 -31.66 19.75
C TYR A 133 -6.46 -33.10 19.41
N LYS A 134 -5.56 -33.91 18.82
CA LYS A 134 -5.79 -35.33 18.51
C LYS A 134 -5.85 -36.23 19.77
N MET A 135 -5.45 -35.69 20.91
CA MET A 135 -5.46 -36.34 22.23
C MET A 135 -6.57 -35.76 23.14
N ASP A 136 -7.56 -35.06 22.56
CA ASP A 136 -8.63 -34.36 23.29
C ASP A 136 -8.10 -33.28 24.25
N ASP A 137 -7.00 -32.63 23.84
CA ASP A 137 -6.29 -31.60 24.59
C ASP A 137 -6.14 -30.34 23.72
N TYR A 138 -6.92 -29.32 24.06
CA TYR A 138 -7.06 -28.08 23.30
C TYR A 138 -6.25 -26.92 23.88
N ALA A 139 -5.42 -27.17 24.89
CA ALA A 139 -4.58 -26.14 25.49
C ALA A 139 -3.53 -25.60 24.50
N PRO A 140 -3.14 -24.32 24.60
CA PRO A 140 -1.99 -23.79 23.88
C PRO A 140 -0.69 -24.40 24.43
N TYR A 141 0.27 -24.68 23.55
CA TYR A 141 1.59 -25.17 23.91
C TYR A 141 2.67 -24.47 23.08
N LEU A 142 3.19 -23.39 23.65
CA LEU A 142 4.35 -22.65 23.18
C LEU A 142 5.49 -22.81 24.18
N TYR A 143 6.66 -23.16 23.68
CA TYR A 143 7.87 -23.32 24.47
C TYR A 143 8.99 -22.46 23.90
N LYS A 144 9.84 -21.98 24.79
CA LYS A 144 11.07 -21.25 24.47
C LYS A 144 12.26 -21.87 25.19
N THR A 145 13.38 -21.98 24.49
CA THR A 145 14.70 -22.23 25.08
C THR A 145 15.66 -21.12 24.64
N THR A 146 16.70 -20.88 25.43
CA THR A 146 17.81 -19.95 25.11
C THR A 146 19.18 -20.61 25.23
N ASP A 147 19.22 -21.93 25.43
CA ASP A 147 20.42 -22.69 25.79
C ASP A 147 20.57 -24.00 25.00
N TYR A 148 20.09 -23.99 23.76
CA TYR A 148 20.07 -25.17 22.90
C TYR A 148 19.23 -26.33 23.47
N GLY A 149 18.15 -26.01 24.19
CA GLY A 149 17.16 -26.97 24.66
C GLY A 149 17.56 -27.69 25.95
N GLN A 150 18.57 -27.20 26.66
CA GLN A 150 18.92 -27.73 27.99
C GLN A 150 17.84 -27.37 29.01
N SER A 151 17.21 -26.20 28.87
CA SER A 151 16.05 -25.77 29.64
C SER A 151 14.97 -25.14 28.75
N TRP A 152 13.73 -25.23 29.22
CA TRP A 152 12.55 -24.76 28.50
C TRP A 152 11.62 -23.97 29.42
N THR A 153 11.01 -22.94 28.86
CA THR A 153 9.98 -22.13 29.52
C THR A 153 8.70 -22.20 28.68
N ARG A 154 7.55 -22.44 29.32
CA ARG A 154 6.24 -22.26 28.68
C ARG A 154 5.95 -20.78 28.52
N ILE A 155 5.47 -20.38 27.36
CA ILE A 155 5.24 -18.98 26.98
C ILE A 155 3.82 -18.83 26.42
N ASN A 156 2.81 -19.23 27.21
CA ASN A 156 1.40 -19.28 26.79
C ASN A 156 0.54 -18.17 27.41
N ASP A 157 1.06 -17.42 28.38
CA ASP A 157 0.26 -16.52 29.20
C ASP A 157 -0.45 -15.46 28.33
N GLY A 158 -1.77 -15.35 28.47
CA GLY A 158 -2.59 -14.45 27.64
C GLY A 158 -3.24 -15.11 26.41
N ILE A 159 -2.83 -16.33 26.02
CA ILE A 159 -3.56 -17.14 25.04
C ILE A 159 -4.67 -17.90 25.76
N ALA A 160 -5.89 -17.89 25.20
CA ALA A 160 -7.02 -18.62 25.77
C ALA A 160 -6.77 -20.15 25.81
N ASP A 161 -7.26 -20.81 26.86
CA ASP A 161 -7.02 -22.24 27.15
C ASP A 161 -7.58 -23.21 26.11
N ASP A 162 -8.46 -22.77 25.20
CA ASP A 162 -9.02 -23.54 24.11
C ASP A 162 -8.52 -23.10 22.72
N HIS A 163 -7.58 -22.15 22.66
CA HIS A 163 -6.95 -21.66 21.44
C HIS A 163 -5.62 -22.37 21.19
N TRP A 164 -5.64 -23.68 20.94
CA TRP A 164 -4.39 -24.42 20.70
C TRP A 164 -3.58 -23.81 19.55
N THR A 165 -2.26 -23.85 19.73
CA THR A 165 -1.29 -23.18 18.87
C THR A 165 -0.80 -24.09 17.75
N ARG A 166 -0.52 -23.50 16.58
CA ARG A 166 -0.01 -24.21 15.40
C ARG A 166 1.33 -23.66 14.94
N VAL A 167 1.50 -22.34 14.98
CA VAL A 167 2.69 -21.69 14.44
C VAL A 167 3.12 -20.55 15.36
N ILE A 168 4.43 -20.37 15.49
CA ILE A 168 5.05 -19.23 16.14
C ILE A 168 6.15 -18.69 15.22
N ARG A 169 6.24 -17.36 15.07
CA ARG A 169 7.30 -16.68 14.31
C ARG A 169 7.88 -15.55 15.13
N ALA A 170 9.21 -15.44 15.11
CA ALA A 170 9.91 -14.32 15.69
C ALA A 170 10.12 -13.24 14.62
N ASP A 171 9.88 -11.98 14.99
CA ASP A 171 10.10 -10.86 14.09
C ASP A 171 11.61 -10.64 13.88
N PRO A 172 12.11 -10.62 12.63
CA PRO A 172 13.54 -10.46 12.38
C PRO A 172 14.05 -9.03 12.60
N ALA A 173 13.17 -8.04 12.66
CA ALA A 173 13.53 -6.63 12.81
C ALA A 173 13.39 -6.12 14.26
N ARG A 174 12.57 -6.78 15.09
CA ARG A 174 12.42 -6.44 16.52
C ARG A 174 12.55 -7.67 17.42
N GLN A 175 13.60 -7.69 18.23
CA GLN A 175 13.77 -8.70 19.28
C GLN A 175 12.61 -8.66 20.28
N GLY A 176 12.11 -9.83 20.66
CA GLY A 176 10.99 -10.01 21.57
C GLY A 176 9.59 -9.80 20.96
N LEU A 177 9.50 -9.37 19.69
CA LEU A 177 8.23 -9.33 18.98
C LEU A 177 7.95 -10.70 18.34
N LEU A 178 6.88 -11.34 18.77
CA LEU A 178 6.47 -12.67 18.31
C LEU A 178 5.02 -12.67 17.81
N TYR A 179 4.74 -13.54 16.85
CA TYR A 179 3.39 -13.78 16.33
C TYR A 179 3.04 -15.27 16.46
N ALA A 180 1.83 -15.57 16.96
CA ALA A 180 1.36 -16.94 17.12
C ALA A 180 0.03 -17.16 16.40
N GLY A 181 -0.02 -18.19 15.56
CA GLY A 181 -1.23 -18.65 14.90
C GLY A 181 -1.88 -19.79 15.68
N THR A 182 -3.18 -19.66 15.93
CA THR A 182 -3.99 -20.62 16.69
C THR A 182 -5.17 -21.13 15.85
N GLU A 183 -5.98 -22.03 16.40
CA GLU A 183 -7.24 -22.43 15.75
C GLU A 183 -8.26 -21.28 15.62
N ALA A 184 -8.19 -20.28 16.50
CA ALA A 184 -9.18 -19.22 16.61
C ALA A 184 -8.65 -17.84 16.18
N GLY A 185 -7.48 -17.79 15.52
CA GLY A 185 -6.91 -16.56 14.99
C GLY A 185 -5.47 -16.31 15.42
N LEU A 186 -5.08 -15.04 15.37
CA LEU A 186 -3.70 -14.58 15.55
C LEU A 186 -3.51 -13.92 16.92
N TYR A 187 -2.36 -14.15 17.54
CA TYR A 187 -1.88 -13.51 18.75
C TYR A 187 -0.54 -12.82 18.51
N ILE A 188 -0.25 -11.78 19.28
CA ILE A 188 0.99 -11.02 19.26
C ILE A 188 1.58 -10.92 20.67
N SER A 189 2.90 -10.96 20.77
CA SER A 189 3.65 -10.75 22.01
C SER A 189 4.72 -9.69 21.76
N PHE A 190 4.83 -8.70 22.64
CA PHE A 190 5.88 -7.67 22.60
C PHE A 190 7.01 -7.91 23.60
N ASP A 191 6.94 -8.97 24.40
CA ASP A 191 7.82 -9.26 25.54
C ASP A 191 8.43 -10.68 25.48
N ASP A 192 8.68 -11.16 24.26
CA ASP A 192 9.39 -12.41 23.97
C ASP A 192 8.67 -13.68 24.49
N GLY A 193 7.33 -13.62 24.47
CA GLY A 193 6.40 -14.70 24.80
C GLY A 193 5.96 -14.71 26.26
N ALA A 194 6.38 -13.73 27.07
CA ALA A 194 5.97 -13.67 28.47
C ALA A 194 4.48 -13.33 28.61
N SER A 195 3.90 -12.57 27.68
CA SER A 195 2.46 -12.35 27.58
C SER A 195 1.99 -12.15 26.14
N TRP A 196 0.78 -12.62 25.84
CA TRP A 196 0.17 -12.55 24.52
C TRP A 196 -1.15 -11.78 24.54
N GLU A 197 -1.40 -11.06 23.45
CA GLU A 197 -2.65 -10.35 23.19
C GLU A 197 -3.27 -10.85 21.88
N GLN A 198 -4.61 -10.95 21.83
CA GLN A 198 -5.31 -11.30 20.59
C GLN A 198 -5.11 -10.20 19.55
N PHE A 199 -4.66 -10.57 18.35
CA PHE A 199 -4.32 -9.65 17.27
C PHE A 199 -5.11 -9.98 15.99
N GLN A 200 -6.42 -9.73 16.05
CA GLN A 200 -7.35 -10.18 15.00
C GLN A 200 -7.59 -9.15 13.89
N LEU A 201 -7.66 -7.86 14.21
CA LEU A 201 -8.03 -6.79 13.26
C LEU A 201 -9.26 -7.17 12.40
N ASN A 202 -9.13 -7.17 11.07
CA ASN A 202 -10.17 -7.57 10.11
C ASN A 202 -10.01 -9.02 9.58
N LEU A 203 -9.04 -9.79 10.10
CA LEU A 203 -8.89 -11.21 9.78
C LEU A 203 -10.14 -11.97 10.28
N PRO A 204 -10.76 -12.86 9.50
CA PRO A 204 -11.81 -13.73 10.01
C PRO A 204 -11.29 -14.68 11.09
N ILE A 205 -12.14 -15.02 12.06
CA ILE A 205 -11.86 -16.10 13.02
C ILE A 205 -11.74 -17.41 12.24
N CYS A 206 -10.51 -17.90 12.09
CA CYS A 206 -10.20 -19.12 11.37
C CYS A 206 -8.83 -19.68 11.81
N PRO A 207 -8.58 -20.97 11.56
CA PRO A 207 -7.30 -21.58 11.93
C PRO A 207 -6.14 -21.00 11.11
N ILE A 208 -5.07 -20.64 11.81
CA ILE A 208 -3.83 -20.13 11.20
C ILE A 208 -2.78 -21.23 11.23
N TYR A 209 -2.45 -21.76 10.05
CA TYR A 209 -1.58 -22.93 9.91
C TYR A 209 -0.11 -22.55 9.74
N ASP A 210 0.15 -21.40 9.13
CA ASP A 210 1.51 -20.88 8.98
C ASP A 210 1.52 -19.34 8.97
N LEU A 211 2.66 -18.78 9.33
CA LEU A 211 2.96 -17.35 9.33
C LEU A 211 4.31 -17.15 8.64
N LYS A 212 4.44 -16.09 7.84
CA LYS A 212 5.72 -15.65 7.28
C LYS A 212 5.83 -14.14 7.30
N ILE A 213 7.02 -13.65 7.64
CA ILE A 213 7.36 -12.24 7.55
C ILE A 213 8.18 -12.05 6.28
N LYS A 214 7.73 -11.14 5.42
CA LYS A 214 8.41 -10.83 4.16
C LYS A 214 8.40 -9.32 3.96
N ASP A 215 9.60 -8.71 3.93
CA ASP A 215 9.77 -7.28 3.66
C ASP A 215 8.92 -6.36 4.56
N ASN A 216 8.79 -6.73 5.83
CA ASN A 216 7.92 -6.12 6.86
C ASN A 216 6.41 -6.25 6.61
N ASP A 217 5.97 -7.23 5.84
CA ASP A 217 4.57 -7.65 5.77
C ASP A 217 4.42 -8.99 6.51
N LEU A 218 3.32 -9.14 7.25
CA LEU A 218 2.98 -10.40 7.93
C LEU A 218 1.96 -11.17 7.10
N VAL A 219 2.36 -12.32 6.58
CA VAL A 219 1.52 -13.22 5.78
C VAL A 219 1.00 -14.34 6.66
N ALA A 220 -0.32 -14.49 6.74
CA ALA A 220 -1.00 -15.55 7.47
C ALA A 220 -1.66 -16.54 6.50
N ALA A 221 -1.22 -17.80 6.54
CA ALA A 221 -1.86 -18.89 5.82
C ALA A 221 -2.99 -19.48 6.68
N THR A 222 -4.22 -19.35 6.18
CA THR A 222 -5.42 -19.81 6.90
C THR A 222 -5.90 -21.14 6.37
N HIS A 223 -6.67 -21.88 7.19
CA HIS A 223 -7.38 -23.06 6.72
C HIS A 223 -8.79 -22.67 6.24
N GLY A 224 -9.02 -22.75 4.92
CA GLY A 224 -10.32 -22.51 4.29
C GLY A 224 -10.63 -21.05 3.91
N ARG A 225 -9.70 -20.10 4.11
CA ARG A 225 -9.87 -18.67 3.79
C ARG A 225 -8.67 -18.04 3.06
N ALA A 226 -7.97 -18.82 2.24
CA ALA A 226 -6.76 -18.42 1.50
C ALA A 226 -5.63 -17.91 2.43
N PHE A 227 -4.79 -17.00 1.96
CA PHE A 227 -3.81 -16.29 2.79
C PHE A 227 -4.17 -14.82 2.93
N TRP A 228 -3.78 -14.22 4.05
CA TRP A 228 -3.99 -12.82 4.39
C TRP A 228 -2.66 -12.12 4.58
N VAL A 229 -2.58 -10.84 4.22
CA VAL A 229 -1.36 -10.05 4.38
C VAL A 229 -1.70 -8.81 5.20
N LEU A 230 -1.05 -8.65 6.35
CA LEU A 230 -0.98 -7.38 7.05
C LEU A 230 0.19 -6.61 6.47
N ASP A 231 -0.13 -5.67 5.59
CA ASP A 231 0.85 -4.77 4.99
C ASP A 231 1.45 -3.85 6.05
N ASP A 232 2.78 -3.79 6.09
CA ASP A 232 3.60 -2.90 6.90
C ASP A 232 3.44 -3.03 8.42
N ILE A 233 4.23 -3.92 9.01
CA ILE A 233 4.37 -4.11 10.46
C ILE A 233 5.42 -3.18 11.10
N THR A 234 6.06 -2.28 10.34
CA THR A 234 7.05 -1.34 10.92
C THR A 234 6.51 -0.41 12.00
N PRO A 235 5.21 -0.05 12.06
CA PRO A 235 4.65 0.63 13.22
C PRO A 235 4.68 -0.24 14.49
N LEU A 236 4.51 -1.57 14.35
CA LEU A 236 4.64 -2.51 15.47
C LEU A 236 6.08 -2.60 15.98
N HIS A 237 7.09 -2.37 15.13
CA HIS A 237 8.49 -2.30 15.58
C HIS A 237 8.77 -1.07 16.45
N GLN A 238 8.05 0.02 16.19
CA GLN A 238 8.18 1.29 16.92
C GLN A 238 7.26 1.36 18.15
N PHE A 239 6.30 0.44 18.26
CA PHE A 239 5.28 0.49 19.30
C PHE A 239 5.84 0.22 20.70
N ASP A 240 5.55 1.12 21.63
CA ASP A 240 5.63 0.91 23.07
C ASP A 240 4.25 1.19 23.69
N GLY A 241 3.96 0.58 24.84
CA GLY A 241 2.67 0.77 25.51
C GLY A 241 2.38 2.23 25.91
N ALA A 242 3.40 3.09 26.01
CA ALA A 242 3.20 4.50 26.35
C ALA A 242 2.57 5.28 25.19
N ILE A 243 2.72 4.84 23.94
CA ILE A 243 2.09 5.49 22.77
C ILE A 243 0.57 5.56 22.88
N GLN A 244 -0.09 4.54 23.44
CA GLN A 244 -1.55 4.51 23.58
C GLN A 244 -2.07 5.68 24.44
N SER A 245 -1.26 6.17 25.39
CA SER A 245 -1.62 7.28 26.26
C SER A 245 -1.32 8.66 25.67
N LYS A 246 -0.63 8.73 24.52
CA LYS A 246 -0.28 10.00 23.87
C LYS A 246 -1.49 10.54 23.12
N LYS A 247 -1.66 11.87 23.18
CA LYS A 247 -2.63 12.60 22.35
C LYS A 247 -2.49 12.27 20.87
N ALA A 248 -1.25 12.17 20.39
CA ALA A 248 -0.96 11.64 19.07
C ALA A 248 0.46 11.08 18.96
N HIS A 249 0.65 10.17 18.02
CA HIS A 249 1.96 9.64 17.65
C HIS A 249 2.05 9.34 16.16
N LEU A 250 2.97 9.98 15.46
CA LEU A 250 3.32 9.67 14.08
C LEU A 250 4.43 8.62 14.04
N PHE A 251 4.15 7.46 13.43
CA PHE A 251 5.17 6.43 13.20
C PHE A 251 6.03 6.78 11.98
N THR A 252 7.30 6.40 12.01
CA THR A 252 8.19 6.53 10.86
C THR A 252 7.77 5.56 9.76
N PRO A 253 7.38 6.03 8.57
CA PRO A 253 7.04 5.16 7.45
C PRO A 253 8.23 4.30 7.03
N ARG A 254 7.95 3.07 6.56
CA ARG A 254 8.98 2.23 5.95
C ARG A 254 9.54 2.86 4.67
N GLU A 255 10.75 2.45 4.32
CA GLU A 255 11.27 2.68 2.98
C GLU A 255 10.28 2.11 1.95
N THR A 256 9.89 2.94 0.98
CA THR A 256 8.80 2.63 0.05
C THR A 256 9.32 2.64 -1.38
N LEU A 257 9.08 1.57 -2.12
CA LEU A 257 9.32 1.54 -3.56
C LEU A 257 8.39 2.54 -4.25
N ARG A 258 8.92 3.32 -5.18
CA ARG A 258 8.12 4.16 -6.07
C ARG A 258 7.62 3.32 -7.27
N PRO A 259 6.39 2.77 -7.26
CA PRO A 259 5.81 2.18 -8.46
C PRO A 259 5.55 3.26 -9.51
N MET A 260 5.69 2.88 -10.78
CA MET A 260 5.12 3.67 -11.87
C MET A 260 3.78 3.07 -12.26
N PRO A 261 2.80 3.89 -12.66
CA PRO A 261 1.50 3.39 -13.05
C PRO A 261 1.62 2.46 -14.27
N PHE A 262 0.80 1.41 -14.27
CA PHE A 262 0.68 0.54 -15.44
C PHE A 262 -0.06 1.26 -16.56
N VAL A 263 0.17 0.83 -17.80
CA VAL A 263 -0.60 1.30 -18.96
C VAL A 263 -2.09 1.02 -18.71
N PHE A 264 -2.93 2.05 -18.81
CA PHE A 264 -4.37 2.03 -18.51
C PHE A 264 -4.76 1.84 -17.03
N GLU A 265 -3.83 2.00 -16.11
CA GLU A 265 -4.17 2.05 -14.68
C GLU A 265 -5.19 3.17 -14.40
N GLY A 266 -6.26 2.85 -13.67
CA GLY A 266 -7.36 3.78 -13.38
C GLY A 266 -8.43 3.88 -14.49
N ASN A 267 -8.11 3.58 -15.75
CA ASN A 267 -9.03 3.78 -16.89
C ASN A 267 -10.26 2.85 -16.90
N PHE A 268 -10.27 1.79 -16.09
CA PHE A 268 -11.33 0.78 -16.08
C PHE A 268 -12.01 0.66 -14.70
N SER A 269 -12.56 1.75 -14.17
CA SER A 269 -13.25 1.77 -12.85
C SER A 269 -14.36 0.72 -12.73
N GLY A 270 -14.96 0.31 -13.86
CA GLY A 270 -16.10 -0.60 -13.89
C GLY A 270 -17.41 0.13 -13.63
N ALA A 271 -18.52 -0.43 -14.07
CA ALA A 271 -19.86 0.08 -13.73
C ALA A 271 -20.28 -0.46 -12.35
N PRO A 272 -21.10 0.25 -11.57
CA PRO A 272 -21.57 -0.23 -10.27
C PRO A 272 -22.09 -1.68 -10.34
N GLY A 273 -21.65 -2.53 -9.41
CA GLY A 273 -21.97 -3.96 -9.40
C GLY A 273 -20.85 -4.84 -9.97
N LYS A 274 -21.20 -6.04 -10.45
CA LYS A 274 -20.21 -7.05 -10.87
C LYS A 274 -19.66 -6.75 -12.27
N ASN A 275 -18.34 -6.69 -12.38
CA ASN A 275 -17.58 -6.46 -13.60
C ASN A 275 -16.68 -7.65 -13.91
N TYR A 276 -16.40 -7.85 -15.20
CA TYR A 276 -15.50 -8.89 -15.72
C TYR A 276 -14.38 -8.21 -16.49
N MET A 277 -13.15 -8.26 -15.98
CA MET A 277 -11.98 -7.77 -16.68
C MET A 277 -11.29 -8.93 -17.39
N ALA A 278 -11.16 -8.82 -18.71
CA ALA A 278 -10.48 -9.79 -19.58
C ALA A 278 -9.38 -9.12 -20.43
N THR A 279 -8.96 -7.92 -20.06
CA THR A 279 -8.07 -7.07 -20.86
C THR A 279 -6.60 -7.36 -20.54
N LEU A 280 -5.74 -7.37 -21.55
CA LEU A 280 -4.28 -7.57 -21.42
C LEU A 280 -3.86 -8.86 -20.70
N GLY A 281 -4.67 -9.93 -20.80
CA GLY A 281 -4.37 -11.22 -20.18
C GLY A 281 -4.71 -11.31 -18.69
N LEU A 282 -5.26 -10.24 -18.09
CA LEU A 282 -5.85 -10.28 -16.76
C LEU A 282 -7.28 -10.80 -16.88
N LEU A 283 -7.56 -11.92 -16.22
CA LEU A 283 -8.90 -12.48 -16.05
C LEU A 283 -9.26 -12.36 -14.57
N THR A 284 -10.08 -11.37 -14.24
CA THR A 284 -10.54 -11.13 -12.86
C THR A 284 -12.00 -10.70 -12.84
N VAL A 285 -12.73 -11.10 -11.83
CA VAL A 285 -14.07 -10.62 -11.51
C VAL A 285 -13.99 -9.72 -10.28
N PHE A 286 -14.55 -8.52 -10.38
CA PHE A 286 -14.63 -7.59 -9.26
C PHE A 286 -16.00 -6.95 -9.14
N GLU A 287 -16.36 -6.53 -7.93
CA GLU A 287 -17.53 -5.69 -7.67
C GLU A 287 -17.07 -4.25 -7.53
N ALA A 288 -17.62 -3.35 -8.35
CA ALA A 288 -17.42 -1.92 -8.24
C ALA A 288 -18.47 -1.34 -7.29
N LYS A 289 -18.03 -0.80 -6.16
CA LYS A 289 -18.88 -0.15 -5.16
C LYS A 289 -18.63 1.35 -5.16
N VAL A 290 -19.68 2.13 -5.38
CA VAL A 290 -19.60 3.58 -5.25
C VAL A 290 -19.61 3.90 -3.75
N LYS A 291 -18.51 4.46 -3.25
CA LYS A 291 -18.39 4.95 -1.88
C LYS A 291 -19.23 6.22 -1.69
N GLU A 292 -19.45 6.62 -0.44
CA GLU A 292 -20.16 7.88 -0.13
C GLU A 292 -19.48 9.12 -0.73
N ASP A 293 -18.18 9.02 -1.02
CA ASP A 293 -17.38 10.04 -1.72
C ASP A 293 -17.48 10.01 -3.25
N GLY A 294 -18.32 9.15 -3.81
CA GLY A 294 -18.45 8.99 -5.26
C GLY A 294 -17.26 8.27 -5.91
N THR A 295 -16.21 7.94 -5.16
CA THR A 295 -15.13 7.08 -5.65
C THR A 295 -15.63 5.66 -5.82
N VAL A 296 -15.02 4.93 -6.76
CA VAL A 296 -15.36 3.53 -7.03
C VAL A 296 -14.31 2.63 -6.39
N GLU A 297 -14.73 1.88 -5.37
CA GLU A 297 -13.95 0.78 -4.83
C GLU A 297 -14.10 -0.45 -5.70
N ARG A 298 -12.99 -1.11 -6.04
CA ARG A 298 -13.03 -2.43 -6.65
C ARG A 298 -12.79 -3.48 -5.57
N VAL A 299 -13.73 -4.39 -5.42
CA VAL A 299 -13.60 -5.55 -4.54
C VAL A 299 -13.45 -6.77 -5.41
N TYR A 300 -12.24 -7.30 -5.53
CA TYR A 300 -12.00 -8.52 -6.29
C TYR A 300 -12.68 -9.72 -5.64
N ILE A 301 -13.31 -10.56 -6.46
CA ILE A 301 -14.09 -11.72 -6.01
C ILE A 301 -13.27 -13.00 -6.12
N ASP A 302 -12.42 -13.08 -7.15
CA ASP A 302 -11.64 -14.26 -7.52
C ASP A 302 -10.12 -14.03 -7.49
N SER A 303 -9.68 -12.84 -7.06
CA SER A 303 -8.27 -12.51 -6.84
C SER A 303 -8.09 -11.68 -5.57
N GLY A 304 -6.86 -11.64 -5.04
CA GLY A 304 -6.49 -10.69 -3.99
C GLY A 304 -6.15 -9.31 -4.57
N ASP A 305 -6.12 -8.31 -3.70
CA ASP A 305 -5.61 -6.99 -4.04
C ASP A 305 -4.08 -6.97 -4.12
N ASN A 306 -3.54 -6.11 -4.98
CA ASN A 306 -2.12 -5.76 -4.90
C ASN A 306 -1.87 -4.93 -3.63
N PRO A 307 -0.63 -4.95 -3.09
CA PRO A 307 -0.27 -4.06 -1.99
C PRO A 307 -0.60 -2.60 -2.29
N PRO A 308 -0.94 -1.80 -1.26
CA PRO A 308 -1.21 -0.38 -1.42
C PRO A 308 -0.13 0.35 -2.20
N LYS A 309 -0.54 1.12 -3.22
CA LYS A 309 0.36 1.89 -4.07
C LYS A 309 0.63 3.25 -3.43
N GLY A 310 1.71 3.34 -2.66
CA GLY A 310 2.13 4.58 -2.03
C GLY A 310 2.81 4.36 -0.69
N VAL A 311 3.12 5.47 -0.03
CA VAL A 311 3.68 5.50 1.30
C VAL A 311 2.57 5.25 2.31
N ILE A 312 2.69 4.17 3.06
CA ILE A 312 1.80 3.86 4.17
C ILE A 312 2.22 4.72 5.35
N ILE A 313 1.36 5.67 5.73
CA ILE A 313 1.58 6.56 6.85
C ILE A 313 0.63 6.16 7.97
N THR A 314 1.21 5.65 9.05
CA THR A 314 0.48 5.20 10.24
C THR A 314 0.67 6.18 11.37
N TYR A 315 -0.40 6.46 12.11
CA TYR A 315 -0.37 7.33 13.29
C TYR A 315 -1.43 6.90 14.30
N HIS A 316 -1.18 7.22 15.56
CA HIS A 316 -2.12 7.04 16.67
C HIS A 316 -2.72 8.38 17.06
N LEU A 317 -4.02 8.41 17.35
CA LEU A 317 -4.75 9.52 17.96
C LEU A 317 -5.36 9.06 19.28
N GLY A 318 -5.17 9.80 20.37
CA GLY A 318 -5.73 9.44 21.68
C GLY A 318 -7.26 9.54 21.74
N GLU A 319 -7.84 10.39 20.90
CA GLU A 319 -9.29 10.57 20.74
C GLU A 319 -9.60 10.94 19.28
N GLU A 320 -10.87 10.94 18.90
CA GLU A 320 -11.28 11.36 17.56
C GLU A 320 -10.99 12.86 17.38
N THR A 321 -10.10 13.21 16.45
CA THR A 321 -9.66 14.60 16.27
C THR A 321 -9.17 14.83 14.83
N ALA A 322 -9.61 15.94 14.23
CA ALA A 322 -9.16 16.36 12.92
C ALA A 322 -7.64 16.63 12.92
N ALA A 323 -6.97 16.15 11.87
CA ALA A 323 -5.54 16.31 11.70
C ALA A 323 -5.22 16.86 10.31
N THR A 324 -4.01 17.40 10.16
CA THR A 324 -3.43 17.78 8.87
C THR A 324 -2.11 17.06 8.71
N LEU A 325 -1.90 16.47 7.53
CA LEU A 325 -0.67 15.83 7.14
C LEU A 325 -0.03 16.61 6.00
N THR A 326 1.25 16.94 6.14
CA THR A 326 2.03 17.59 5.09
C THR A 326 3.25 16.75 4.73
N VAL A 327 3.59 16.72 3.44
CA VAL A 327 4.79 16.07 2.93
C VAL A 327 5.69 17.14 2.32
N HIS A 328 6.97 17.10 2.67
CA HIS A 328 7.99 17.98 2.14
C HIS A 328 9.12 17.16 1.51
N ASP A 329 9.74 17.69 0.46
CA ASP A 329 10.94 17.09 -0.12
C ASP A 329 12.20 17.37 0.74
N ALA A 330 13.35 16.87 0.29
CA ALA A 330 14.63 17.05 0.96
C ALA A 330 15.09 18.53 1.05
N ALA A 331 14.61 19.40 0.16
CA ALA A 331 14.88 20.84 0.18
C ALA A 331 13.90 21.62 1.08
N GLY A 332 12.89 20.94 1.65
CA GLY A 332 11.85 21.55 2.48
C GLY A 332 10.71 22.16 1.69
N LYS A 333 10.63 21.95 0.36
CA LYS A 333 9.50 22.38 -0.45
C LYS A 333 8.28 21.54 -0.10
N LEU A 334 7.13 22.19 0.09
CA LEU A 334 5.86 21.51 0.28
C LEU A 334 5.49 20.74 -0.99
N VAL A 335 5.21 19.45 -0.85
CA VAL A 335 4.80 18.54 -1.92
C VAL A 335 3.29 18.34 -1.88
N ARG A 336 2.76 18.00 -0.70
CA ARG A 336 1.35 17.65 -0.53
C ARG A 336 0.83 18.05 0.84
N THR A 337 -0.41 18.50 0.89
CA THR A 337 -1.23 18.65 2.10
C THR A 337 -2.45 17.76 2.02
N VAL A 338 -2.78 17.09 3.13
CA VAL A 338 -4.00 16.28 3.29
C VAL A 338 -4.62 16.64 4.63
N LYS A 339 -5.92 16.85 4.66
CA LYS A 339 -6.66 17.22 5.88
C LYS A 339 -7.72 16.19 6.18
N SER A 340 -8.10 16.07 7.45
CA SER A 340 -9.32 15.38 7.82
C SER A 340 -10.55 16.10 7.26
N LYS A 341 -11.62 15.35 7.03
CA LYS A 341 -12.86 15.88 6.45
C LYS A 341 -13.48 16.94 7.37
N GLY A 342 -13.68 18.13 6.84
CA GLY A 342 -14.44 19.21 7.48
C GLY A 342 -15.95 19.05 7.29
N PRO A 343 -16.77 19.81 8.05
CA PRO A 343 -18.22 19.74 7.98
C PRO A 343 -18.79 20.24 6.64
N ASP A 344 -18.10 21.16 5.97
CA ASP A 344 -18.50 21.73 4.68
C ASP A 344 -17.83 21.03 3.49
N ASP A 345 -16.92 20.06 3.74
CA ASP A 345 -16.19 19.40 2.67
C ASP A 345 -17.05 18.28 2.06
N GLU A 346 -17.16 18.28 0.73
CA GLU A 346 -17.88 17.26 0.00
C GLU A 346 -17.02 16.04 -0.19
N ALA A 347 -17.59 14.86 -0.05
CA ALA A 347 -16.82 13.63 -0.06
C ALA A 347 -15.99 13.46 -1.38
N ALA A 348 -16.44 14.02 -2.50
CA ALA A 348 -15.72 14.07 -3.77
C ALA A 348 -14.45 14.95 -3.79
N ASP A 349 -14.20 15.78 -2.78
CA ASP A 349 -13.06 16.73 -2.73
C ASP A 349 -11.70 16.06 -2.47
N GLY A 350 -11.70 14.76 -2.12
CA GLY A 350 -10.50 13.93 -2.16
C GLY A 350 -10.43 12.93 -1.02
N PRO A 351 -9.40 12.06 -1.00
CA PRO A 351 -9.20 11.18 0.14
C PRO A 351 -8.81 12.03 1.36
N TYR A 352 -9.64 12.02 2.39
CA TYR A 352 -9.37 12.69 3.65
C TYR A 352 -8.45 11.86 4.54
N LEU A 353 -7.73 12.57 5.41
CA LEU A 353 -6.97 11.95 6.48
C LEU A 353 -7.93 11.38 7.54
N PRO A 354 -7.88 10.07 7.85
CA PRO A 354 -8.67 9.50 8.95
C PRO A 354 -8.46 10.25 10.27
N ALA A 355 -9.51 10.35 11.07
CA ALA A 355 -9.50 11.15 12.29
C ALA A 355 -9.98 10.38 13.52
N GLY A 356 -10.12 9.05 13.41
CA GLY A 356 -10.69 8.20 14.47
C GLY A 356 -9.75 8.06 15.66
N ALA A 357 -10.30 7.78 16.84
CA ALA A 357 -9.48 7.41 18.00
C ALA A 357 -8.73 6.09 17.74
N GLY A 358 -7.52 5.98 18.27
CA GLY A 358 -6.63 4.83 18.10
C GLY A 358 -5.76 4.92 16.85
N TRP A 359 -5.53 3.76 16.22
CA TRP A 359 -4.62 3.64 15.07
C TRP A 359 -5.31 4.03 13.77
N ASN A 360 -4.65 4.89 13.00
CA ASN A 360 -5.10 5.39 11.72
C ASN A 360 -4.02 5.14 10.66
N ARG A 361 -4.46 4.92 9.42
CA ARG A 361 -3.59 4.66 8.27
C ARG A 361 -4.04 5.48 7.07
N TYR A 362 -3.10 6.18 6.45
CA TYR A 362 -3.30 6.92 5.21
C TYR A 362 -2.26 6.50 4.18
N ILE A 363 -2.67 6.34 2.92
CA ILE A 363 -1.77 5.95 1.83
C ILE A 363 -1.51 7.20 0.99
N TRP A 364 -0.31 7.76 1.07
CA TRP A 364 0.10 8.83 0.17
C TRP A 364 0.57 8.21 -1.16
N ASP A 365 -0.17 8.48 -2.22
CA ASP A 365 0.09 8.04 -3.60
C ASP A 365 1.36 8.64 -4.24
N MET A 366 2.19 9.32 -3.45
CA MET A 366 3.43 10.00 -3.86
C MET A 366 3.18 11.18 -4.81
N ARG A 367 1.94 11.65 -4.93
CA ARG A 367 1.61 12.80 -5.78
C ARG A 367 1.72 14.12 -5.02
N GLY A 368 2.12 15.15 -5.74
CA GLY A 368 2.02 16.53 -5.31
C GLY A 368 0.58 17.05 -5.30
N GLU A 369 0.41 18.36 -5.18
CA GLU A 369 -0.90 19.00 -5.31
C GLU A 369 -1.52 18.80 -6.70
N LYS A 370 -2.86 18.65 -6.73
CA LYS A 370 -3.62 18.60 -7.99
C LYS A 370 -3.49 19.92 -8.74
N ALA A 371 -3.57 19.88 -10.06
CA ALA A 371 -3.63 21.09 -10.87
C ALA A 371 -4.96 21.84 -10.65
N THR A 372 -4.96 23.16 -10.89
CA THR A 372 -6.19 23.96 -10.86
C THR A 372 -7.22 23.41 -11.85
N LYS A 373 -8.44 23.16 -11.37
CA LYS A 373 -9.55 22.66 -12.19
C LYS A 373 -10.21 23.78 -13.01
N VAL A 374 -10.53 23.50 -14.27
CA VAL A 374 -11.40 24.35 -15.08
C VAL A 374 -12.84 24.23 -14.57
N LYS A 375 -13.46 25.35 -14.22
CA LYS A 375 -14.85 25.43 -13.77
C LYS A 375 -15.78 25.25 -14.96
N GLY A 376 -16.79 24.40 -14.81
CA GLY A 376 -17.79 24.16 -15.84
C GLY A 376 -18.36 22.76 -15.76
N LYS A 377 -19.19 22.41 -16.75
CA LYS A 377 -19.76 21.07 -16.94
C LYS A 377 -19.47 20.51 -18.35
N ASP A 378 -18.53 21.14 -19.06
CA ASP A 378 -18.11 20.72 -20.39
C ASP A 378 -16.94 19.73 -20.32
N ALA A 379 -16.53 19.22 -21.48
CA ALA A 379 -15.45 18.25 -21.57
C ALA A 379 -14.09 18.82 -21.10
N THR A 380 -13.85 20.13 -21.25
CA THR A 380 -12.63 20.76 -20.73
C THR A 380 -12.61 20.73 -19.20
N ALA A 381 -13.73 21.01 -18.55
CA ALA A 381 -13.88 20.93 -17.09
C ALA A 381 -13.75 19.50 -16.53
N ALA A 382 -13.86 18.48 -17.39
CA ALA A 382 -13.64 17.08 -17.02
C ALA A 382 -12.16 16.65 -17.07
N ILE A 383 -11.26 17.48 -17.63
CA ILE A 383 -9.82 17.20 -17.66
C ILE A 383 -9.23 17.52 -16.28
N GLU A 384 -8.61 16.54 -15.64
CA GLU A 384 -7.97 16.67 -14.34
C GLU A 384 -6.54 16.12 -14.37
N LEU A 385 -5.63 16.81 -13.68
CA LEU A 385 -4.28 16.32 -13.40
C LEU A 385 -4.13 16.10 -11.90
N ASP A 386 -3.91 14.86 -11.49
CA ASP A 386 -3.85 14.44 -10.08
C ASP A 386 -2.58 14.89 -9.33
N GLY A 387 -1.73 15.69 -9.96
CA GLY A 387 -0.45 16.12 -9.42
C GLY A 387 0.71 15.21 -9.83
N VAL A 388 1.93 15.73 -9.66
CA VAL A 388 3.17 15.08 -10.08
C VAL A 388 3.52 13.92 -9.14
N VAL A 389 3.84 12.74 -9.69
CA VAL A 389 4.50 11.69 -8.89
C VAL A 389 5.94 12.09 -8.64
N VAL A 390 6.32 12.22 -7.38
CA VAL A 390 7.65 12.70 -7.02
C VAL A 390 8.77 11.71 -7.38
N ALA A 391 10.01 12.20 -7.49
CA ALA A 391 11.17 11.34 -7.74
C ALA A 391 11.55 10.52 -6.48
N PRO A 392 12.23 9.37 -6.62
CA PRO A 392 12.89 8.71 -5.48
C PRO A 392 13.79 9.70 -4.73
N GLY A 393 13.89 9.56 -3.42
CA GLY A 393 14.62 10.50 -2.58
C GLY A 393 14.13 10.51 -1.13
N ARG A 394 14.68 11.42 -0.35
CA ARG A 394 14.30 11.60 1.06
C ARG A 394 13.14 12.59 1.17
N TYR A 395 12.13 12.23 1.96
CA TYR A 395 10.97 13.07 2.25
C TYR A 395 10.75 13.20 3.74
N LYS A 396 10.06 14.27 4.13
CA LYS A 396 9.62 14.53 5.50
C LYS A 396 8.10 14.58 5.54
N VAL A 397 7.50 13.74 6.37
CA VAL A 397 6.07 13.83 6.70
C VAL A 397 5.92 14.54 8.04
N THR A 398 4.91 15.40 8.13
CA THR A 398 4.51 16.09 9.37
C THR A 398 3.02 15.89 9.61
N LEU A 399 2.67 15.37 10.78
CA LEU A 399 1.30 15.31 11.30
C LEU A 399 1.09 16.49 12.26
N THR A 400 0.02 17.25 12.05
CA THR A 400 -0.35 18.43 12.84
C THR A 400 -1.76 18.27 13.40
N ILE A 401 -1.93 18.52 14.70
CA ILE A 401 -3.20 18.44 15.43
C ILE A 401 -3.32 19.69 16.31
N GLY A 402 -4.21 20.59 15.93
CA GLY A 402 -4.27 21.93 16.53
C GLY A 402 -2.94 22.66 16.35
N GLU A 403 -2.29 23.03 17.46
CA GLU A 403 -0.98 23.71 17.47
C GLU A 403 0.21 22.75 17.57
N GLU A 404 -0.04 21.46 17.86
CA GLU A 404 1.02 20.46 18.01
C GLU A 404 1.36 19.82 16.66
N SER A 405 2.64 19.54 16.42
CA SER A 405 3.08 18.82 15.24
C SER A 405 4.20 17.82 15.55
N GLN A 406 4.23 16.74 14.78
CA GLN A 406 5.27 15.71 14.83
C GLN A 406 5.74 15.43 13.41
N SER A 407 7.06 15.31 13.24
CA SER A 407 7.66 15.03 11.93
C SER A 407 8.59 13.84 11.98
N THR A 408 8.65 13.10 10.88
CA THR A 408 9.65 12.06 10.65
C THR A 408 10.05 12.03 9.17
N THR A 409 11.14 11.35 8.85
CA THR A 409 11.65 11.25 7.48
C THR A 409 11.68 9.81 7.02
N PHE A 410 11.41 9.60 5.73
CA PHE A 410 11.46 8.29 5.07
C PHE A 410 12.08 8.43 3.68
N ASN A 411 12.42 7.29 3.07
CA ASN A 411 12.98 7.24 1.72
C ASN A 411 11.97 6.63 0.74
N LEU A 412 11.84 7.29 -0.40
CA LEU A 412 11.33 6.67 -1.61
C LEU A 412 12.50 6.11 -2.40
N VAL A 413 12.44 4.84 -2.75
CA VAL A 413 13.48 4.17 -3.52
C VAL A 413 12.98 3.77 -4.89
N LYS A 414 13.89 3.80 -5.86
CA LYS A 414 13.59 3.37 -7.23
C LYS A 414 13.29 1.88 -7.26
N TRP A 415 12.52 1.46 -8.25
CA TRP A 415 12.27 0.05 -8.50
C TRP A 415 13.61 -0.71 -8.70
N PRO A 416 13.82 -1.92 -8.13
CA PRO A 416 15.15 -2.56 -8.12
C PRO A 416 15.70 -2.85 -9.52
N THR A 417 14.83 -3.07 -10.50
CA THR A 417 15.21 -3.33 -11.90
C THR A 417 15.22 -2.07 -12.77
N ALA A 418 14.98 -0.88 -12.22
CA ALA A 418 15.01 0.37 -12.98
C ALA A 418 16.46 0.76 -13.32
N THR A 419 16.72 0.90 -14.62
CA THR A 419 18.04 1.28 -15.16
C THR A 419 18.28 2.79 -15.13
N ALA A 420 17.22 3.60 -14.99
CA ALA A 420 17.35 5.04 -14.90
C ALA A 420 18.20 5.49 -13.70
N SER A 421 18.98 6.53 -13.94
CA SER A 421 19.73 7.29 -12.96
C SER A 421 18.80 8.19 -12.14
N GLN A 422 19.27 8.62 -10.97
CA GLN A 422 18.54 9.57 -10.13
C GLN A 422 18.26 10.89 -10.88
N VAL A 423 19.23 11.38 -11.65
CA VAL A 423 19.12 12.62 -12.45
C VAL A 423 18.01 12.51 -13.50
N GLU A 424 17.88 11.35 -14.14
CA GLU A 424 16.80 11.11 -15.12
C GLU A 424 15.42 11.11 -14.47
N LEU A 425 15.28 10.50 -13.29
CA LEU A 425 14.00 10.47 -12.56
C LEU A 425 13.62 11.84 -11.99
N GLU A 426 14.61 12.62 -11.56
CA GLU A 426 14.42 14.02 -11.20
C GLU A 426 14.00 14.86 -12.41
N ALA A 427 14.64 14.67 -13.56
CA ALA A 427 14.24 15.33 -14.81
C ALA A 427 12.80 14.97 -15.22
N GLN A 428 12.37 13.73 -15.02
CA GLN A 428 10.99 13.28 -15.25
C GLN A 428 10.01 14.03 -14.36
N ALA A 429 10.27 14.06 -13.04
CA ALA A 429 9.42 14.79 -12.08
C ALA A 429 9.40 16.29 -12.37
N ASN A 430 10.54 16.88 -12.75
CA ASN A 430 10.65 18.31 -13.07
C ASN A 430 9.86 18.69 -14.33
N LEU A 431 9.94 17.90 -15.41
CA LEU A 431 9.14 18.16 -16.61
C LEU A 431 7.63 17.99 -16.31
N TRP A 432 7.26 16.99 -15.51
CA TRP A 432 5.88 16.83 -15.08
C TRP A 432 5.40 18.04 -14.26
N GLN A 433 6.22 18.56 -13.36
CA GLN A 433 5.87 19.76 -12.58
C GLN A 433 5.65 20.96 -13.49
N ARG A 434 6.51 21.19 -14.49
CA ARG A 434 6.32 22.25 -15.48
C ARG A 434 4.97 22.12 -16.20
N ILE A 435 4.59 20.90 -16.60
CA ILE A 435 3.29 20.61 -17.21
C ILE A 435 2.14 20.92 -16.25
N ASN A 436 2.22 20.47 -15.00
CA ASN A 436 1.19 20.68 -13.99
C ASN A 436 0.98 22.17 -13.66
N ASP A 437 2.08 22.92 -13.55
CA ASP A 437 2.07 24.36 -13.29
C ASP A 437 1.46 25.13 -14.46
N LYS A 438 1.91 24.85 -15.69
CA LYS A 438 1.37 25.48 -16.91
C LYS A 438 -0.11 25.14 -17.13
N PHE A 439 -0.53 23.91 -16.83
CA PHE A 439 -1.94 23.52 -16.86
C PHE A 439 -2.75 24.34 -15.86
N SER A 440 -2.26 24.48 -14.62
CA SER A 440 -2.94 25.23 -13.56
C SER A 440 -3.09 26.71 -13.91
N GLU A 441 -2.05 27.32 -14.45
CA GLU A 441 -2.05 28.69 -14.94
C GLU A 441 -3.08 28.89 -16.08
N THR A 442 -3.06 27.97 -17.05
CA THR A 442 -4.01 28.00 -18.18
C THR A 442 -5.45 27.83 -17.71
N ALA A 443 -5.70 26.90 -16.79
CA ALA A 443 -7.03 26.68 -16.22
C ALA A 443 -7.54 27.90 -15.43
N ALA A 444 -6.67 28.58 -14.68
CA ALA A 444 -7.02 29.81 -13.97
C ALA A 444 -7.43 30.92 -14.95
N ILE A 445 -6.69 31.10 -16.04
CA ILE A 445 -7.02 32.10 -17.07
C ILE A 445 -8.32 31.74 -17.81
N ILE A 446 -8.56 30.47 -18.13
CA ILE A 446 -9.85 30.02 -18.68
C ILE A 446 -11.01 30.35 -17.73
N ASN A 447 -10.84 30.09 -16.42
CA ASN A 447 -11.85 30.43 -15.43
C ASN A 447 -12.14 31.93 -15.37
N GLN A 448 -11.09 32.76 -15.47
CA GLN A 448 -11.22 34.21 -15.51
C GLN A 448 -11.95 34.67 -16.79
N MET A 449 -11.56 34.15 -17.96
CA MET A 449 -12.22 34.42 -19.24
C MET A 449 -13.71 34.09 -19.19
N ARG A 450 -14.08 32.92 -18.66
CA ARG A 450 -15.49 32.50 -18.49
C ARG A 450 -16.25 33.46 -17.59
N GLY A 451 -15.67 33.83 -16.45
CA GLY A 451 -16.27 34.80 -15.52
C GLY A 451 -16.49 36.18 -16.17
N LEU A 452 -15.53 36.67 -16.94
CA LEU A 452 -15.66 37.93 -17.68
C LEU A 452 -16.73 37.86 -18.77
N ARG A 453 -16.76 36.77 -19.55
CA ARG A 453 -17.78 36.56 -20.58
C ARG A 453 -19.18 36.53 -19.98
N GLU A 454 -19.36 35.92 -18.81
CA GLU A 454 -20.63 35.93 -18.10
C GLU A 454 -21.04 37.35 -17.66
N GLN A 455 -20.10 38.12 -17.10
CA GLN A 455 -20.33 39.52 -16.73
C GLN A 455 -20.69 40.38 -17.96
N LEU A 456 -19.96 40.26 -19.06
CA LEU A 456 -20.18 40.99 -20.31
C LEU A 456 -21.54 40.65 -20.93
N SER A 457 -21.96 39.38 -20.93
CA SER A 457 -23.31 38.99 -21.37
C SER A 457 -24.40 39.56 -20.44
N GLY A 458 -24.14 39.63 -19.13
CA GLY A 458 -25.00 40.30 -18.18
C GLY A 458 -25.17 41.79 -18.50
N TRP A 459 -24.07 42.48 -18.83
CA TRP A 459 -24.09 43.91 -19.20
C TRP A 459 -24.73 44.18 -20.54
N GLU A 460 -24.42 43.38 -21.57
CA GLU A 460 -25.10 43.44 -22.87
C GLU A 460 -26.63 43.47 -22.70
N LYS A 461 -27.18 42.55 -21.90
CA LYS A 461 -28.63 42.48 -21.65
C LYS A 461 -29.18 43.72 -20.95
N ARG A 462 -28.42 44.32 -20.03
CA ARG A 462 -28.83 45.52 -19.28
C ARG A 462 -28.73 46.80 -20.11
N LEU A 463 -27.79 46.87 -21.05
CA LEU A 463 -27.45 48.09 -21.80
C LEU A 463 -28.22 48.23 -23.13
N LYS A 464 -28.83 47.15 -23.64
CA LYS A 464 -29.51 47.08 -24.96
C LYS A 464 -30.54 48.18 -25.27
N GLY A 465 -31.10 48.85 -24.26
CA GLY A 465 -32.02 49.99 -24.44
C GLY A 465 -31.28 51.32 -24.41
N ASP A 466 -30.97 51.78 -23.20
CA ASP A 466 -30.49 53.14 -22.95
C ASP A 466 -29.04 53.38 -23.40
N ASN A 467 -28.24 52.32 -23.60
CA ASN A 467 -26.81 52.39 -23.93
C ASN A 467 -26.43 51.36 -24.99
N ALA A 468 -27.16 51.33 -26.12
CA ALA A 468 -26.98 50.32 -27.17
C ALA A 468 -25.54 50.18 -27.69
N ALA A 469 -24.79 51.28 -27.79
CA ALA A 469 -23.38 51.25 -28.20
C ALA A 469 -22.49 50.50 -27.21
N LEU A 470 -22.72 50.65 -25.89
CA LEU A 470 -22.00 49.90 -24.87
C LEU A 470 -22.42 48.43 -24.83
N ALA A 471 -23.66 48.11 -25.19
CA ALA A 471 -24.10 46.73 -25.35
C ALA A 471 -23.40 46.01 -26.52
N GLU A 472 -23.20 46.73 -27.64
CA GLU A 472 -22.43 46.22 -28.78
C GLU A 472 -20.95 46.04 -28.43
N GLU A 473 -20.37 46.98 -27.69
CA GLU A 473 -18.97 46.89 -27.21
C GLU A 473 -18.78 45.71 -26.25
N ALA A 474 -19.70 45.48 -25.31
CA ALA A 474 -19.68 44.32 -24.43
C ALA A 474 -19.75 43.00 -25.22
N THR A 475 -20.56 42.94 -26.28
CA THR A 475 -20.65 41.77 -27.18
C THR A 475 -19.34 41.55 -27.93
N ALA A 476 -18.73 42.62 -28.44
CA ALA A 476 -17.47 42.54 -29.18
C ALA A 476 -16.32 42.06 -28.29
N LEU A 477 -16.20 42.59 -27.07
CA LEU A 477 -15.25 42.14 -26.05
C LEU A 477 -15.47 40.66 -25.72
N GLY A 478 -16.72 40.25 -25.46
CA GLY A 478 -17.04 38.85 -25.16
C GLY A 478 -16.63 37.88 -26.28
N LYS A 479 -16.76 38.30 -27.55
CA LYS A 479 -16.31 37.51 -28.71
C LYS A 479 -14.78 37.42 -28.81
N LYS A 480 -14.06 38.49 -28.49
CA LYS A 480 -12.59 38.49 -28.48
C LYS A 480 -12.05 37.55 -27.39
N ILE A 481 -12.64 37.61 -26.19
CA ILE A 481 -12.29 36.68 -25.10
C ILE A 481 -12.59 35.23 -25.50
N LEU A 482 -13.76 34.97 -26.10
CA LEU A 482 -14.12 33.63 -26.58
C LEU A 482 -13.11 33.11 -27.62
N ALA A 483 -12.66 33.93 -28.57
CA ALA A 483 -11.69 33.52 -29.59
C ALA A 483 -10.33 33.10 -28.98
N ILE A 484 -9.92 33.72 -27.87
CA ILE A 484 -8.72 33.32 -27.12
C ILE A 484 -8.99 31.97 -26.41
N GLU A 485 -10.14 31.86 -25.73
CA GLU A 485 -10.55 30.61 -25.05
C GLU A 485 -10.63 29.43 -26.02
N GLU A 486 -11.14 29.62 -27.24
CA GLU A 486 -11.24 28.58 -28.29
C GLU A 486 -9.88 28.03 -28.76
N THR A 487 -8.79 28.76 -28.50
CA THR A 487 -7.42 28.27 -28.75
C THR A 487 -6.93 27.42 -27.59
N LEU A 488 -7.25 27.81 -26.35
CA LEU A 488 -6.80 27.14 -25.12
C LEU A 488 -7.62 25.89 -24.79
N ALA A 489 -8.93 25.94 -25.04
CA ALA A 489 -9.93 24.95 -24.65
C ALA A 489 -11.06 24.86 -25.69
N VAL A 490 -11.95 23.90 -25.50
CA VAL A 490 -13.18 23.77 -26.30
C VAL A 490 -14.35 24.30 -25.47
N PRO A 491 -14.64 25.62 -25.53
CA PRO A 491 -15.80 26.18 -24.85
C PRO A 491 -17.11 25.75 -25.52
N ASP A 492 -18.20 25.81 -24.75
CA ASP A 492 -19.57 25.85 -25.27
C ASP A 492 -19.93 24.74 -26.27
N LEU A 493 -19.56 23.49 -25.95
CA LEU A 493 -19.97 22.33 -26.73
C LEU A 493 -21.48 22.34 -26.99
N ARG A 494 -21.86 22.08 -28.25
CA ARG A 494 -23.25 22.10 -28.68
C ARG A 494 -24.07 21.11 -27.84
N PRO A 495 -25.28 21.47 -27.37
CA PRO A 495 -26.16 20.53 -26.68
C PRO A 495 -26.34 19.23 -27.47
N GLY A 496 -26.02 18.09 -26.83
CA GLY A 496 -26.04 16.76 -27.45
C GLY A 496 -24.69 16.28 -28.03
N TRP A 497 -23.65 17.12 -28.02
CA TRP A 497 -22.28 16.70 -28.30
C TRP A 497 -21.57 16.41 -26.99
N THR A 498 -21.27 15.13 -26.75
CA THR A 498 -20.58 14.66 -25.53
C THR A 498 -19.09 14.45 -25.75
N GLU A 499 -18.63 14.30 -27.00
CA GLU A 499 -17.21 14.05 -27.31
C GLU A 499 -16.50 15.23 -28.02
N PRO A 500 -15.33 15.67 -27.51
CA PRO A 500 -14.45 16.65 -28.17
C PRO A 500 -13.85 16.17 -29.51
N THR A 501 -13.94 14.87 -29.83
CA THR A 501 -13.29 14.27 -31.02
C THR A 501 -13.70 14.95 -32.33
N ASN A 502 -14.89 15.54 -32.37
CA ASN A 502 -15.41 16.19 -33.57
C ASN A 502 -14.90 17.63 -33.78
N VAL A 503 -14.23 18.23 -32.78
CA VAL A 503 -13.74 19.62 -32.82
C VAL A 503 -12.22 19.75 -32.65
N GLY A 504 -11.54 18.61 -32.43
CA GLY A 504 -10.09 18.50 -32.27
C GLY A 504 -9.60 18.97 -30.89
N SER A 505 -8.47 18.43 -30.44
CA SER A 505 -7.85 18.81 -29.16
C SER A 505 -7.38 20.27 -29.17
N ARG A 506 -7.35 20.91 -27.99
CA ARG A 506 -6.79 22.26 -27.77
C ARG A 506 -5.60 22.22 -26.82
N LEU A 507 -4.92 23.36 -26.65
CA LEU A 507 -3.64 23.43 -25.94
C LEU A 507 -3.69 22.83 -24.53
N LEU A 508 -4.76 23.06 -23.76
CA LEU A 508 -4.91 22.48 -22.43
C LEU A 508 -5.00 20.94 -22.46
N GLU A 509 -5.76 20.37 -23.40
CA GLU A 509 -5.90 18.92 -23.57
C GLU A 509 -4.61 18.28 -24.07
N GLN A 510 -3.91 18.94 -25.01
CA GLN A 510 -2.62 18.48 -25.51
C GLN A 510 -1.55 18.47 -24.41
N LEU A 511 -1.53 19.52 -23.58
CA LEU A 511 -0.65 19.61 -22.42
C LEU A 511 -0.92 18.49 -21.41
N SER A 512 -2.20 18.19 -21.13
CA SER A 512 -2.61 17.04 -20.31
C SER A 512 -2.15 15.72 -20.93
N GLY A 513 -2.29 15.55 -22.24
CA GLY A 513 -1.87 14.35 -22.97
C GLY A 513 -0.38 14.05 -22.85
N LEU A 514 0.47 15.09 -22.72
CA LEU A 514 1.91 14.94 -22.56
C LEU A 514 2.29 14.23 -21.25
N VAL A 515 1.47 14.34 -20.19
CA VAL A 515 1.64 13.56 -18.95
C VAL A 515 1.66 12.07 -19.25
N GLY A 516 0.80 11.61 -20.16
CA GLY A 516 0.75 10.22 -20.60
C GLY A 516 2.06 9.74 -21.22
N ALA A 517 2.82 10.59 -21.92
CA ALA A 517 4.09 10.21 -22.53
C ALA A 517 5.24 10.10 -21.51
N ILE A 518 5.21 10.93 -20.47
CA ILE A 518 6.26 10.96 -19.44
C ILE A 518 6.00 10.01 -18.28
N ASN A 519 4.74 9.63 -18.05
CA ASN A 519 4.31 8.81 -16.91
C ASN A 519 4.36 7.28 -17.18
N LEU A 520 5.03 6.85 -18.26
CA LEU A 520 5.07 5.45 -18.70
C LEU A 520 6.34 4.71 -18.27
N GLY A 521 6.70 4.76 -16.99
CA GLY A 521 7.80 3.96 -16.43
C GLY A 521 8.95 4.77 -15.82
N ASN A 522 9.97 4.06 -15.35
CA ASN A 522 11.11 4.65 -14.64
C ASN A 522 12.23 5.04 -15.63
N TYR A 523 12.05 6.14 -16.35
CA TYR A 523 13.05 6.69 -17.28
C TYR A 523 13.01 8.22 -17.30
N GLY A 524 14.07 8.85 -17.82
CA GLY A 524 14.11 10.30 -18.05
C GLY A 524 13.24 10.72 -19.24
N PRO A 525 12.72 11.95 -19.26
CA PRO A 525 11.88 12.41 -20.35
C PRO A 525 12.65 12.39 -21.67
N THR A 526 11.95 12.10 -22.77
CA THR A 526 12.57 12.19 -24.09
C THR A 526 12.81 13.65 -24.47
N ASP A 527 13.81 13.89 -25.32
CA ASP A 527 14.06 15.22 -25.87
C ASP A 527 12.82 15.76 -26.58
N GLN A 528 12.07 14.89 -27.26
CA GLN A 528 10.83 15.24 -27.94
C GLN A 528 9.73 15.65 -26.96
N ALA A 529 9.58 14.96 -25.81
CA ALA A 529 8.59 15.35 -24.81
C ALA A 529 8.89 16.76 -24.26
N THR A 530 10.16 17.06 -24.03
CA THR A 530 10.59 18.39 -23.59
C THR A 530 10.33 19.45 -24.67
N ALA A 531 10.71 19.17 -25.92
CA ALA A 531 10.50 20.10 -27.03
C ALA A 531 9.01 20.37 -27.30
N VAL A 532 8.16 19.35 -27.21
CA VAL A 532 6.71 19.49 -27.36
C VAL A 532 6.12 20.33 -26.23
N TYR A 533 6.57 20.14 -24.98
CA TYR A 533 6.20 21.03 -23.88
C TYR A 533 6.57 22.48 -24.19
N ASP A 534 7.81 22.75 -24.60
CA ASP A 534 8.29 24.12 -24.82
C ASP A 534 7.48 24.83 -25.93
N VAL A 535 7.10 24.12 -26.99
CA VAL A 535 6.23 24.65 -28.05
C VAL A 535 4.83 24.97 -27.50
N MET A 536 4.17 24.02 -26.84
CA MET A 536 2.81 24.24 -26.32
C MET A 536 2.77 25.33 -25.24
N ALA A 537 3.76 25.35 -24.34
CA ALA A 537 3.88 26.38 -23.32
C ALA A 537 4.03 27.77 -23.96
N GLY A 538 4.86 27.90 -25.00
CA GLY A 538 5.00 29.15 -25.76
C GLY A 538 3.69 29.59 -26.43
N GLU A 539 2.97 28.67 -27.07
CA GLU A 539 1.67 28.97 -27.70
C GLU A 539 0.60 29.40 -26.68
N ILE A 540 0.63 28.79 -25.48
CA ILE A 540 -0.21 29.20 -24.36
C ILE A 540 0.18 30.61 -23.89
N ASP A 541 1.47 30.88 -23.68
CA ASP A 541 1.97 32.17 -23.23
C ASP A 541 1.57 33.30 -24.19
N GLU A 542 1.58 33.05 -25.50
CA GLU A 542 1.07 34.00 -26.50
C GLU A 542 -0.43 34.33 -26.32
N GLN A 543 -1.26 33.35 -25.94
CA GLN A 543 -2.67 33.61 -25.66
C GLN A 543 -2.85 34.37 -24.34
N MET A 544 -2.03 34.07 -23.34
CA MET A 544 -2.05 34.79 -22.06
C MET A 544 -1.69 36.27 -22.24
N VAL A 545 -0.69 36.58 -23.07
CA VAL A 545 -0.34 37.96 -23.44
C VAL A 545 -1.49 38.66 -24.16
N LYS A 546 -2.10 38.02 -25.18
CA LYS A 546 -3.27 38.61 -25.88
C LYS A 546 -4.43 38.88 -24.94
N PHE A 547 -4.66 38.01 -23.97
CA PHE A 547 -5.71 38.21 -22.98
C PHE A 547 -5.35 39.37 -22.03
N GLY A 548 -4.12 39.44 -21.54
CA GLY A 548 -3.62 40.56 -20.73
C GLY A 548 -3.77 41.91 -21.44
N ASP A 549 -3.33 41.99 -22.71
CA ASP A 549 -3.49 43.21 -23.54
C ASP A 549 -4.96 43.62 -23.70
N LEU A 550 -5.87 42.64 -23.81
CA LEU A 550 -7.31 42.90 -23.90
C LEU A 550 -7.88 43.43 -22.57
N LEU A 551 -7.36 42.98 -21.43
CA LEU A 551 -7.74 43.47 -20.11
C LEU A 551 -7.27 44.91 -19.88
N GLU A 552 -5.98 45.16 -20.08
CA GLU A 552 -5.35 46.48 -19.82
C GLU A 552 -5.76 47.55 -20.85
N GLY A 553 -6.16 47.13 -22.05
CA GLY A 553 -6.62 48.02 -23.11
C GLY A 553 -8.15 48.13 -23.14
N GLU A 554 -8.77 47.22 -23.89
CA GLU A 554 -10.17 47.38 -24.28
C GLU A 554 -11.15 47.20 -23.11
N LEU A 555 -10.87 46.30 -22.16
CA LEU A 555 -11.74 46.12 -20.99
C LEU A 555 -11.66 47.32 -20.04
N ASP A 556 -10.46 47.87 -19.81
CA ASP A 556 -10.28 49.07 -19.00
C ASP A 556 -10.96 50.30 -19.62
N ASP A 557 -10.83 50.48 -20.93
CA ASP A 557 -11.55 51.53 -21.67
C ASP A 557 -13.07 51.35 -21.55
N PHE A 558 -13.56 50.11 -21.67
CA PHE A 558 -14.98 49.80 -21.50
C PHE A 558 -15.46 50.09 -20.07
N ASN A 559 -14.66 49.75 -19.06
CA ASN A 559 -14.96 50.03 -17.66
C ASN A 559 -15.01 51.53 -17.34
N GLN A 560 -14.12 52.33 -17.95
CA GLN A 560 -14.18 53.79 -17.83
C GLN A 560 -15.47 54.35 -18.43
N LYS A 561 -15.92 53.82 -19.58
CA LYS A 561 -17.19 54.20 -20.20
C LYS A 561 -18.40 53.78 -19.36
N LEU A 562 -18.39 52.59 -18.77
CA LEU A 562 -19.44 52.16 -17.83
C LEU A 562 -19.53 53.08 -16.61
N SER A 563 -18.38 53.42 -16.02
CA SER A 563 -18.30 54.37 -14.90
C SER A 563 -18.85 55.75 -15.28
N GLY A 564 -18.50 56.26 -16.47
CA GLY A 564 -19.04 57.50 -17.02
C GLY A 564 -20.55 57.48 -17.25
N ALA A 565 -21.14 56.30 -17.46
CA ALA A 565 -22.58 56.09 -17.56
C ALA A 565 -23.28 55.84 -16.21
N GLY A 566 -22.55 55.92 -15.08
CA GLY A 566 -23.08 55.68 -13.74
C GLY A 566 -23.30 54.21 -13.41
N VAL A 567 -22.61 53.31 -14.11
CA VAL A 567 -22.77 51.86 -14.03
C VAL A 567 -21.52 51.21 -13.42
N ILE A 568 -21.70 50.19 -12.57
CA ILE A 568 -20.58 49.45 -11.96
C ILE A 568 -19.81 48.70 -13.05
N GLY A 569 -18.48 48.78 -13.04
CA GLY A 569 -17.61 48.12 -14.02
C GLY A 569 -17.61 46.59 -13.91
N VAL A 570 -17.06 45.94 -14.94
CA VAL A 570 -16.70 44.53 -14.95
C VAL A 570 -15.43 44.35 -14.12
N MET A 571 -15.44 43.41 -13.17
CA MET A 571 -14.24 43.13 -12.38
C MET A 571 -13.41 42.01 -13.03
N PRO A 572 -12.09 42.21 -13.22
CA PRO A 572 -11.19 41.10 -13.46
C PRO A 572 -11.19 40.25 -12.20
N GLY A 573 -11.91 39.13 -12.25
CA GLY A 573 -12.03 38.19 -11.14
C GLY A 573 -10.75 37.45 -10.86
#